data_AF-A0A154PQ36-F1
#
_entry.id   AF-A0A154PQ36-F1
#
_cell.length_a   1.000
_cell.length_b   1.000
_cell.length_c   1.000
_cell.angle_alpha   90.00
_cell.angle_beta   90.00
_cell.angle_gamma   90.00
#
_symmetry.space_group_name_H-M   'P 1'
#
loop_
_entity.id
_entity.type
_entity.pdbx_description
1 polymer ?
#
loop_
_entity_poly.entity_id
_entity_poly.type
_entity_poly.pdbx_seq_one_letter_code
_entity_poly.pdbx_strand_id
1 'polypeptide(L)'
;MGTINWGELFPGRWSLVIFISYMALFVNQGIIVTWSQRNGHYEYNIVMVVLMTEVLKLIASVILYCKDNSIISLWKEVTRNKRVLLLYTIPSFLYCLYNNLAFINLAVFDPTTYYVLLQFRVVMTGIIFQVVFNKKLSLKQWFSLIILTIGCMVKHVDLDFSANMFSTKLNLNSNIMLIFVQTICSCLAGVYNEYLLKEQGANINMFVQNVFMYIDSIFCNLIVFAVLYISDNSTSDMFNNVDPSILLQPKVIIIMLNNTAIGIITSFFLKNLNSILKTFASALELVFTAVLCWLIFSIPILVNTVISITMVSYAVILYSQNPVQNTRTKDRPLLKVDSIV
;
A
#
# COMPACT_ATOMS: atom_id res chain seq x y z
N MET A 1 24.51 -10.62 19.42
CA MET A 1 23.19 -10.03 19.12
C MET A 1 23.35 -8.53 19.04
N GLY A 2 23.05 -7.90 17.90
CA GLY A 2 23.13 -6.43 17.77
C GLY A 2 22.01 -5.76 18.56
N THR A 3 22.30 -4.65 19.22
CA THR A 3 21.31 -3.82 19.92
C THR A 3 20.37 -3.17 18.91
N ILE A 4 19.06 -3.18 19.17
CA ILE A 4 18.04 -2.55 18.30
C ILE A 4 18.20 -1.03 18.33
N ASN A 5 18.29 -0.41 17.17
CA ASN A 5 18.51 1.03 17.07
C ASN A 5 17.18 1.79 16.90
N TRP A 6 16.44 1.92 18.01
CA TRP A 6 15.09 2.51 18.03
C TRP A 6 15.03 3.94 17.50
N GLY A 7 16.07 4.75 17.72
CA GLY A 7 16.14 6.12 17.22
C GLY A 7 16.26 6.20 15.70
N GLU A 8 16.88 5.22 15.06
CA GLU A 8 17.00 5.15 13.60
C GLU A 8 15.75 4.53 12.95
N LEU A 9 15.12 3.58 13.63
CA LEU A 9 13.89 2.94 13.17
C LEU A 9 12.68 3.90 13.24
N PHE A 10 12.60 4.70 14.31
CA PHE A 10 11.54 5.68 14.55
C PHE A 10 12.13 7.07 14.81
N PRO A 11 12.57 7.80 13.76
CA PRO A 11 13.28 9.07 13.93
C PRO A 11 12.42 10.22 14.48
N GLY A 12 11.08 10.12 14.36
CA GLY A 12 10.14 11.12 14.87
C GLY A 12 9.44 10.68 16.15
N ARG A 13 9.10 11.65 17.02
CA ARG A 13 8.34 11.41 18.27
C ARG A 13 7.01 10.67 18.05
N TRP A 14 6.39 10.90 16.88
CA TRP A 14 5.12 10.29 16.50
C TRP A 14 5.29 9.09 15.55
N SER A 15 6.50 8.75 15.14
CA SER A 15 6.74 7.70 14.14
C SER A 15 6.28 6.31 14.61
N LEU A 16 6.51 5.98 15.88
CA LEU A 16 6.03 4.73 16.48
C LEU A 16 4.49 4.71 16.55
N VAL A 17 3.88 5.82 16.97
CA VAL A 17 2.41 5.94 17.02
C VAL A 17 1.81 5.76 15.63
N ILE A 18 2.40 6.38 14.61
CA ILE A 18 1.96 6.23 13.21
C ILE A 18 2.08 4.78 12.75
N PHE A 19 3.17 4.09 13.11
CA PHE A 19 3.39 2.68 12.77
C PHE A 19 2.34 1.76 13.40
N ILE A 20 2.06 1.92 14.70
CA ILE A 20 1.05 1.14 15.42
C ILE A 20 -0.35 1.46 14.89
N SER A 21 -0.69 2.73 14.70
CA SER A 21 -1.99 3.13 14.15
C SER A 21 -2.22 2.61 12.74
N TYR A 22 -1.17 2.61 11.90
CA TYR A 22 -1.22 2.01 10.57
C TYR A 22 -1.56 0.52 10.67
N MET A 23 -0.83 -0.25 11.47
CA MET A 23 -1.10 -1.67 11.67
C MET A 23 -2.52 -1.91 12.22
N ALA A 24 -2.93 -1.17 13.24
CA ALA A 24 -4.24 -1.33 13.87
C ALA A 24 -5.38 -1.11 12.87
N LEU A 25 -5.29 -0.09 12.01
CA LEU A 25 -6.31 0.19 10.99
C LEU A 25 -6.39 -0.90 9.92
N PHE A 26 -5.25 -1.47 9.49
CA PHE A 26 -5.23 -2.58 8.53
C PHE A 26 -5.72 -3.90 9.14
N VAL A 27 -5.33 -4.21 10.38
CA VAL A 27 -5.87 -5.35 11.13
C VAL A 27 -7.40 -5.22 11.26
N ASN A 28 -7.88 -4.04 11.63
CA ASN A 28 -9.31 -3.74 11.69
C ASN A 28 -9.99 -3.91 10.33
N GLN A 29 -9.36 -3.46 9.24
CA GLN A 29 -9.86 -3.67 7.88
C GLN A 29 -10.04 -5.15 7.58
N GLY A 30 -9.04 -5.98 7.87
CA GLY A 30 -9.10 -7.42 7.66
C GLY A 30 -10.32 -8.04 8.36
N ILE A 31 -10.52 -7.70 9.63
CA ILE A 31 -11.64 -8.18 10.44
C ILE A 31 -12.99 -7.68 9.89
N ILE A 32 -13.11 -6.39 9.59
CA ILE A 32 -14.35 -5.80 9.06
C ILE A 32 -14.73 -6.43 7.73
N VAL A 33 -13.76 -6.66 6.84
CA VAL A 33 -13.99 -7.30 5.53
C VAL A 33 -14.42 -8.76 5.70
N THR A 34 -13.76 -9.53 6.57
CA THR A 34 -14.18 -10.91 6.87
C THR A 34 -15.58 -10.95 7.46
N TRP A 35 -15.93 -9.99 8.32
CA TRP A 35 -17.27 -9.87 8.90
C TRP A 35 -18.34 -9.39 7.88
N SER A 36 -17.94 -8.63 6.85
CA SER A 36 -18.89 -8.13 5.84
C SER A 36 -19.34 -9.20 4.86
N GLN A 37 -18.51 -10.22 4.63
CA GLN A 37 -18.82 -11.33 3.72
C GLN A 37 -19.99 -12.16 4.24
N ARG A 38 -20.92 -12.53 3.34
CA ARG A 38 -22.01 -13.47 3.62
C ARG A 38 -21.85 -14.67 2.69
N ASN A 39 -21.60 -15.85 3.25
CA ASN A 39 -21.32 -17.08 2.49
C ASN A 39 -20.19 -16.95 1.45
N GLY A 40 -19.15 -16.16 1.73
CA GLY A 40 -18.00 -15.98 0.83
C GLY A 40 -18.22 -15.06 -0.37
N HIS A 41 -19.42 -14.45 -0.50
CA HIS A 41 -19.72 -13.48 -1.54
C HIS A 41 -19.92 -12.08 -0.96
N TYR A 42 -19.56 -11.06 -1.75
CA TYR A 42 -19.83 -9.66 -1.44
C TYR A 42 -21.19 -9.25 -2.02
N GLU A 43 -22.10 -8.74 -1.19
CA GLU A 43 -23.41 -8.23 -1.62
C GLU A 43 -23.32 -6.83 -2.25
N TYR A 44 -22.11 -6.30 -2.49
CA TYR A 44 -21.87 -4.96 -2.98
C TYR A 44 -20.82 -4.91 -4.09
N ASN A 45 -20.98 -3.96 -5.02
CA ASN A 45 -20.03 -3.74 -6.10
C ASN A 45 -18.73 -3.10 -5.56
N ILE A 46 -17.65 -3.87 -5.55
CA ILE A 46 -16.33 -3.48 -5.02
C ILE A 46 -15.78 -2.25 -5.75
N VAL A 47 -15.99 -2.14 -7.07
CA VAL A 47 -15.47 -1.03 -7.88
C VAL A 47 -16.06 0.30 -7.42
N MET A 48 -17.36 0.32 -7.14
CA MET A 48 -18.06 1.52 -6.68
C MET A 48 -17.66 1.91 -5.25
N VAL A 49 -17.52 0.92 -4.36
CA VAL A 49 -17.02 1.17 -3.00
C VAL A 49 -15.62 1.78 -3.03
N VAL A 50 -14.74 1.30 -3.91
CA VAL A 50 -13.39 1.85 -4.10
C VAL A 50 -13.45 3.30 -4.61
N LEU A 51 -14.28 3.58 -5.63
CA LEU A 51 -14.44 4.94 -6.18
C LEU A 51 -14.97 5.92 -5.12
N MET A 52 -16.00 5.54 -4.37
CA MET A 52 -16.55 6.36 -3.29
C MET A 52 -15.55 6.56 -2.14
N THR A 53 -14.72 5.57 -1.86
CA THR A 53 -13.64 5.69 -0.88
C THR A 53 -12.61 6.75 -1.30
N GLU A 54 -12.27 6.85 -2.60
CA GLU A 54 -11.36 7.91 -3.10
C GLU A 54 -11.99 9.31 -2.96
N VAL A 55 -13.29 9.44 -3.23
CA VAL A 55 -14.02 10.69 -2.98
C VAL A 55 -14.00 11.07 -1.50
N LEU A 56 -14.23 10.11 -0.60
CA LEU A 56 -14.16 10.33 0.85
C LEU A 56 -12.74 10.72 1.31
N LYS A 57 -11.70 10.12 0.74
CA LYS A 57 -10.30 10.51 1.03
C LYS A 57 -9.99 11.93 0.57
N LEU A 58 -10.52 12.34 -0.58
CA LEU A 58 -10.40 13.71 -1.08
C LEU A 58 -11.07 14.69 -0.11
N ILE A 59 -12.33 14.43 0.27
CA ILE A 59 -13.07 15.27 1.22
C ILE A 59 -12.34 15.34 2.56
N ALA A 60 -11.91 14.20 3.11
CA ALA A 60 -11.16 14.14 4.36
C ALA A 60 -9.86 14.94 4.30
N SER A 61 -9.13 14.89 3.18
CA SER A 61 -7.89 15.65 3.01
C SER A 61 -8.14 17.16 2.93
N VAL A 62 -9.21 17.59 2.26
CA VAL A 62 -9.63 18.99 2.23
C VAL A 62 -10.01 19.47 3.62
N ILE A 63 -10.82 18.70 4.37
CA ILE A 63 -11.23 19.05 5.75
C ILE A 63 -10.01 19.17 6.66
N LEU A 64 -9.08 18.21 6.60
CA LEU A 64 -7.85 18.23 7.41
C LEU A 64 -6.95 19.41 7.07
N TYR A 65 -6.87 19.80 5.79
CA TYR A 65 -6.14 21.02 5.40
C TYR A 65 -6.84 22.29 5.91
N CYS A 66 -8.18 22.34 5.81
CA CYS A 66 -8.99 23.49 6.20
C CYS A 66 -9.05 23.71 7.72
N LYS A 67 -8.60 22.75 8.53
CA LYS A 67 -8.48 22.92 9.98
C LYS A 67 -7.49 24.03 10.34
N ASP A 68 -6.37 24.10 9.60
CA ASP A 68 -5.27 25.03 9.89
C ASP A 68 -5.18 26.17 8.86
N ASN A 69 -5.88 26.06 7.72
CA ASN A 69 -5.79 26.98 6.59
C ASN A 69 -7.17 27.25 5.95
N SER A 70 -7.29 28.27 5.09
CA SER A 70 -8.54 28.55 4.38
C SER A 70 -8.69 27.71 3.10
N ILE A 71 -9.92 27.48 2.63
CA ILE A 71 -10.14 26.77 1.35
C ILE A 71 -9.56 27.54 0.15
N ILE A 72 -9.51 28.87 0.24
CA ILE A 72 -8.93 29.74 -0.79
C ILE A 72 -7.42 29.52 -0.89
N SER A 73 -6.73 29.29 0.23
CA SER A 73 -5.30 28.95 0.20
C SER A 73 -5.05 27.60 -0.43
N LEU A 74 -5.93 26.61 -0.22
CA LEU A 74 -5.86 25.31 -0.89
C LEU A 74 -5.90 25.50 -2.40
N TRP A 75 -6.90 26.22 -2.91
CA TRP A 75 -7.03 26.46 -4.36
C TRP A 75 -5.79 27.13 -4.94
N LYS A 76 -5.24 28.13 -4.22
CA LYS A 76 -4.00 28.81 -4.59
C LYS A 76 -2.79 27.87 -4.59
N GLU A 77 -2.68 26.96 -3.63
CA GLU A 77 -1.60 25.96 -3.60
C GLU A 77 -1.73 24.93 -4.72
N VAL A 78 -2.94 24.52 -5.08
CA VAL A 78 -3.21 23.63 -6.21
C VAL A 78 -2.82 24.31 -7.53
N THR A 79 -3.24 25.55 -7.74
CA THR A 79 -2.88 26.30 -8.97
C THR A 79 -1.42 26.68 -9.05
N ARG A 80 -0.76 26.93 -7.91
CA ARG A 80 0.67 27.24 -7.86
C ARG A 80 1.54 26.02 -8.14
N ASN A 81 1.16 24.85 -7.62
CA ASN A 81 1.97 23.64 -7.69
C ASN A 81 1.50 22.65 -8.77
N LYS A 82 1.01 23.14 -9.93
CA LYS A 82 0.54 22.31 -11.05
C LYS A 82 1.57 21.29 -11.55
N ARG A 83 2.86 21.62 -11.47
CA ARG A 83 3.92 20.66 -11.83
C ARG A 83 3.89 19.43 -10.92
N VAL A 84 3.72 19.62 -9.61
CA VAL A 84 3.66 18.51 -8.65
C VAL A 84 2.36 17.75 -8.81
N LEU A 85 1.23 18.43 -9.07
CA LEU A 85 -0.03 17.80 -9.46
C LEU A 85 0.18 16.82 -10.63
N LEU A 86 0.78 17.26 -11.74
CA LEU A 86 1.06 16.40 -12.90
C LEU A 86 2.00 15.21 -12.59
N LEU A 87 2.92 15.36 -11.63
CA LEU A 87 3.77 14.25 -11.19
C LEU A 87 2.98 13.19 -10.42
N TYR A 88 1.92 13.57 -9.70
CA TYR A 88 1.02 12.65 -8.99
C TYR A 88 0.13 11.83 -9.94
N THR A 89 0.07 12.18 -11.23
CA THR A 89 -0.65 11.40 -12.23
C THR A 89 0.03 10.04 -12.45
N ILE A 90 1.36 9.96 -12.34
CA ILE A 90 2.12 8.72 -12.48
C ILE A 90 1.73 7.67 -11.41
N PRO A 91 1.84 7.94 -10.10
CA PRO A 91 1.47 6.96 -9.08
C PRO A 91 -0.03 6.65 -9.12
N SER A 92 -0.89 7.62 -9.43
CA SER A 92 -2.34 7.41 -9.54
C SER A 92 -2.68 6.47 -10.68
N PHE A 93 -2.06 6.64 -11.85
CA PHE A 93 -2.19 5.74 -12.99
C PHE A 93 -1.69 4.33 -12.65
N LEU A 94 -0.52 4.21 -12.02
CA LEU A 94 0.03 2.91 -11.63
C LEU A 94 -0.83 2.18 -10.59
N TYR A 95 -1.43 2.89 -9.63
CA TYR A 95 -2.40 2.30 -8.70
C TYR A 95 -3.69 1.86 -9.40
N CYS A 96 -4.20 2.66 -10.35
CA CYS A 96 -5.36 2.28 -11.15
C CYS A 96 -5.07 1.03 -12.00
N LEU A 97 -3.90 0.99 -12.65
CA LEU A 97 -3.45 -0.18 -13.41
C LEU A 97 -3.34 -1.41 -12.51
N TYR A 98 -2.70 -1.28 -11.34
CA TYR A 98 -2.62 -2.36 -10.34
C TYR A 98 -4.00 -2.92 -9.97
N ASN A 99 -4.98 -2.05 -9.68
CA ASN A 99 -6.31 -2.47 -9.29
C ASN A 99 -6.99 -3.27 -10.41
N ASN A 100 -6.90 -2.81 -11.66
CA ASN A 100 -7.48 -3.51 -12.81
C ASN A 100 -6.80 -4.86 -13.07
N LEU A 101 -5.46 -4.92 -13.03
CA LEU A 101 -4.73 -6.18 -13.18
C LEU A 101 -5.03 -7.16 -12.04
N ALA A 102 -5.30 -6.67 -10.83
CA ALA A 102 -5.69 -7.53 -9.72
C ALA A 102 -6.97 -8.31 -10.03
N PHE A 103 -8.00 -7.67 -10.61
CA PHE A 103 -9.22 -8.36 -11.02
C PHE A 103 -8.97 -9.42 -12.10
N ILE A 104 -8.18 -9.07 -13.12
CA ILE A 104 -7.83 -10.02 -14.20
C ILE A 104 -7.07 -11.22 -13.64
N ASN A 105 -6.07 -10.98 -12.79
CA ASN A 105 -5.24 -12.05 -12.23
C ASN A 105 -6.01 -12.90 -11.22
N LEU A 106 -6.90 -12.33 -10.41
CA LEU A 106 -7.77 -13.10 -9.51
C LEU A 106 -8.78 -13.99 -10.24
N ALA A 107 -9.16 -13.66 -11.48
CA ALA A 107 -10.01 -14.51 -12.30
C ALA A 107 -9.25 -15.68 -12.95
N VAL A 108 -7.93 -15.56 -13.10
CA VAL A 108 -7.07 -16.53 -13.80
C VAL A 108 -6.37 -17.48 -12.84
N PHE A 109 -5.92 -16.97 -11.69
CA PHE A 109 -5.15 -17.72 -10.71
C PHE A 109 -6.00 -18.12 -9.51
N ASP A 110 -5.69 -19.28 -8.94
CA ASP A 110 -6.23 -19.64 -7.64
C ASP A 110 -5.72 -18.65 -6.56
N PRO A 111 -6.53 -18.37 -5.51
CA PRO A 111 -6.16 -17.39 -4.49
C PRO A 111 -4.81 -17.66 -3.83
N THR A 112 -4.48 -18.93 -3.57
CA THR A 112 -3.23 -19.34 -2.93
C THR A 112 -2.03 -18.96 -3.78
N THR A 113 -1.99 -19.38 -5.05
CA THR A 113 -0.92 -19.02 -5.99
C THR A 113 -0.82 -17.50 -6.16
N TYR A 114 -1.95 -16.81 -6.30
CA TYR A 114 -1.98 -15.36 -6.44
C TYR A 114 -1.33 -14.64 -5.25
N TYR A 115 -1.71 -14.98 -4.02
CA TYR A 115 -1.17 -14.33 -2.82
C TYR A 115 0.29 -14.70 -2.54
N VAL A 116 0.74 -15.90 -2.92
CA VAL A 116 2.16 -16.29 -2.87
C VAL A 116 2.98 -15.43 -3.84
N LEU A 117 2.57 -15.34 -5.11
CA LEU A 117 3.28 -14.56 -6.12
C LEU A 117 3.30 -13.06 -5.79
N LEU A 118 2.23 -12.53 -5.18
CA LEU A 118 2.22 -11.13 -4.74
C LEU A 118 3.28 -10.80 -3.69
N GLN A 119 3.79 -11.77 -2.93
CA GLN A 119 4.83 -11.50 -1.91
C GLN A 119 6.16 -11.04 -2.52
N PHE A 120 6.41 -11.30 -3.81
CA PHE A 120 7.56 -10.71 -4.52
C PHE A 120 7.58 -9.17 -4.46
N ARG A 121 6.43 -8.53 -4.18
CA ARG A 121 6.32 -7.11 -3.80
C ARG A 121 7.38 -6.68 -2.79
N VAL A 122 7.68 -7.49 -1.79
CA VAL A 122 8.60 -7.12 -0.71
C VAL A 122 10.01 -6.87 -1.28
N VAL A 123 10.52 -7.82 -2.07
CA VAL A 123 11.80 -7.72 -2.78
C VAL A 123 11.76 -6.55 -3.78
N MET A 124 10.71 -6.46 -4.59
CA MET A 124 10.57 -5.42 -5.60
C MET A 124 10.52 -4.01 -5.01
N THR A 125 9.88 -3.84 -3.86
CA THR A 125 9.89 -2.57 -3.11
C THR A 125 11.30 -2.19 -2.71
N GLY A 126 12.12 -3.14 -2.26
CA GLY A 126 13.54 -2.93 -1.97
C GLY A 126 14.32 -2.45 -3.20
N ILE A 127 14.19 -3.13 -4.34
CA ILE A 127 14.88 -2.75 -5.60
C ILE A 127 14.47 -1.34 -6.03
N ILE A 128 13.16 -1.09 -6.12
CA ILE A 128 12.63 0.19 -6.58
C ILE A 128 13.02 1.30 -5.61
N PHE A 129 13.03 1.03 -4.30
CA PHE A 129 13.52 1.98 -3.30
C PHE A 129 14.97 2.38 -3.55
N GLN A 130 15.86 1.43 -3.86
CA GLN A 130 17.25 1.73 -4.20
C GLN A 130 17.38 2.62 -5.43
N VAL A 131 16.60 2.32 -6.48
CA VAL A 131 16.62 3.08 -7.74
C VAL A 131 16.05 4.49 -7.56
N VAL A 132 14.90 4.63 -6.92
CA VAL A 132 14.19 5.92 -6.76
C VAL A 132 14.93 6.85 -5.79
N PHE A 133 15.42 6.32 -4.66
CA PHE A 133 16.14 7.13 -3.67
C PHE A 133 17.66 7.17 -3.88
N ASN A 134 18.20 6.50 -4.91
CA ASN A 134 19.64 6.33 -5.17
C ASN A 134 20.41 5.85 -3.92
N LYS A 135 19.85 4.88 -3.19
CA LYS A 135 20.43 4.32 -1.97
C LYS A 135 20.83 2.86 -2.13
N LYS A 136 21.90 2.46 -1.46
CA LYS A 136 22.34 1.06 -1.41
C LYS A 136 21.83 0.40 -0.13
N LEU A 137 21.12 -0.71 -0.26
CA LEU A 137 20.72 -1.55 0.87
C LEU A 137 21.89 -2.43 1.30
N SER A 138 22.08 -2.60 2.61
CA SER A 138 23.09 -3.49 3.15
C SER A 138 22.69 -4.96 2.95
N LEU A 139 23.66 -5.87 3.00
CA LEU A 139 23.40 -7.32 2.93
C LEU A 139 22.45 -7.79 4.04
N LYS A 140 22.53 -7.21 5.24
CA LYS A 140 21.60 -7.53 6.35
C LYS A 140 20.17 -7.10 6.04
N GLN A 141 19.99 -5.91 5.44
CA GLN A 141 18.68 -5.43 5.02
C GLN A 141 18.11 -6.32 3.91
N TRP A 142 18.92 -6.69 2.92
CA TRP A 142 18.53 -7.62 1.87
C TRP A 142 18.13 -8.99 2.42
N PHE A 143 18.92 -9.54 3.33
CA PHE A 143 18.62 -10.81 3.97
C PHE A 143 17.30 -10.74 4.76
N SER A 144 17.05 -9.63 5.48
CA SER A 144 15.78 -9.43 6.19
C SER A 144 14.58 -9.37 5.23
N LEU A 145 14.70 -8.73 4.06
CA LEU A 145 13.63 -8.68 3.05
C LEU A 145 13.34 -10.05 2.44
N ILE A 146 14.38 -10.85 2.18
CA ILE A 146 14.22 -12.20 1.63
C ILE A 146 13.51 -13.10 2.65
N ILE A 147 13.93 -13.07 3.92
CA ILE A 147 13.26 -13.85 4.98
C ILE A 147 11.81 -13.38 5.14
N LEU A 148 11.56 -12.07 5.10
CA LEU A 148 10.20 -11.54 5.18
C LEU A 148 9.33 -12.07 4.03
N THR A 149 9.87 -12.07 2.81
CA THR A 149 9.18 -12.58 1.62
C THR A 149 8.81 -14.05 1.77
N ILE A 150 9.77 -14.88 2.17
CA ILE A 150 9.55 -16.32 2.37
C ILE A 150 8.54 -16.54 3.51
N GLY A 151 8.68 -15.82 4.63
CA GLY A 151 7.75 -15.90 5.76
C GLY A 151 6.30 -15.59 5.35
N CYS A 152 6.08 -14.55 4.55
CA CYS A 152 4.75 -14.24 4.03
C CYS A 152 4.24 -15.29 3.05
N MET A 153 5.09 -15.85 2.17
CA MET A 153 4.70 -16.90 1.23
C MET A 153 4.27 -18.17 1.97
N VAL A 154 5.02 -18.59 2.99
CA VAL A 154 4.73 -19.79 3.79
C VAL A 154 3.33 -19.71 4.43
N LYS A 155 2.84 -18.53 4.79
CA LYS A 155 1.46 -18.39 5.30
C LYS A 155 0.41 -18.88 4.31
N HIS A 156 0.61 -18.61 3.03
CA HIS A 156 -0.39 -18.86 1.99
C HIS A 156 -0.28 -20.26 1.37
N VAL A 157 0.88 -20.90 1.46
CA VAL A 157 1.07 -22.26 0.96
C VAL A 157 0.42 -23.24 1.92
N ASP A 158 -0.39 -24.18 1.41
CA ASP A 158 -0.81 -25.36 2.16
C ASP A 158 0.27 -26.45 2.05
N LEU A 159 0.60 -27.15 3.15
CA LEU A 159 1.68 -28.15 3.16
C LEU A 159 1.43 -29.32 2.21
N ASP A 160 0.16 -29.63 1.92
CA ASP A 160 -0.20 -30.68 0.97
C ASP A 160 0.09 -30.26 -0.50
N PHE A 161 0.21 -28.95 -0.76
CA PHE A 161 0.45 -28.38 -2.08
C PHE A 161 1.95 -28.26 -2.43
N SER A 162 2.86 -28.35 -1.45
CA SER A 162 4.30 -28.11 -1.67
C SER A 162 4.95 -29.14 -2.61
N ALA A 163 4.38 -30.35 -2.70
CA ALA A 163 4.83 -31.37 -3.65
C ALA A 163 4.44 -31.07 -5.11
N ASN A 164 3.33 -30.35 -5.33
CA ASN A 164 2.79 -30.07 -6.66
C ASN A 164 3.23 -28.71 -7.22
N MET A 165 3.56 -27.72 -6.38
CA MET A 165 4.00 -26.40 -6.86
C MET A 165 5.42 -26.39 -7.43
N PHE A 166 6.30 -27.26 -6.94
CA PHE A 166 7.66 -27.40 -7.48
C PHE A 166 7.70 -28.37 -8.69
N SER A 167 6.69 -29.23 -8.84
CA SER A 167 6.54 -30.13 -9.99
C SER A 167 5.75 -29.51 -11.15
N THR A 168 4.95 -28.47 -10.88
CA THR A 168 4.40 -27.62 -11.94
C THR A 168 5.56 -26.87 -12.57
N LYS A 169 5.96 -27.31 -13.77
CA LYS A 169 6.73 -26.45 -14.68
C LYS A 169 6.05 -25.08 -14.67
N LEU A 170 6.74 -24.06 -14.16
CA LEU A 170 6.38 -22.67 -14.36
C LEU A 170 6.50 -22.41 -15.86
N ASN A 171 5.51 -22.85 -16.64
CA ASN A 171 5.33 -22.38 -17.99
C ASN A 171 5.15 -20.88 -17.82
N LEU A 172 6.17 -20.13 -18.25
CA LEU A 172 6.18 -18.67 -18.33
C LEU A 172 5.07 -18.25 -19.30
N ASN A 173 3.84 -18.34 -18.81
CA ASN A 173 2.64 -18.01 -19.53
C ASN A 173 2.45 -16.50 -19.42
N SER A 174 1.74 -15.92 -20.40
CA SER A 174 1.38 -14.49 -20.40
C SER A 174 0.79 -14.03 -19.06
N ASN A 175 0.04 -14.91 -18.40
CA ASN A 175 -0.59 -14.67 -17.10
C ASN A 175 0.41 -14.40 -15.97
N ILE A 176 1.56 -15.08 -15.93
CA ILE A 176 2.59 -14.84 -14.91
C ILE A 176 3.23 -13.46 -15.12
N MET A 177 3.45 -13.07 -16.39
CA MET A 177 3.94 -11.72 -16.70
C MET A 177 2.97 -10.63 -16.20
N LEU A 178 1.66 -10.85 -16.31
CA LEU A 178 0.67 -9.91 -15.80
C LEU A 178 0.76 -9.72 -14.28
N ILE A 179 0.98 -10.79 -13.49
CA ILE A 179 1.19 -10.65 -12.04
C ILE A 179 2.48 -9.88 -11.74
N PHE A 180 3.56 -10.09 -12.49
CA PHE A 180 4.79 -9.33 -12.29
C PHE A 180 4.60 -7.85 -12.62
N VAL A 181 3.91 -7.52 -13.72
CA VAL A 181 3.57 -6.14 -14.07
C VAL A 181 2.72 -5.51 -12.97
N GLN A 182 1.68 -6.20 -12.50
CA GLN A 182 0.85 -5.75 -11.39
C GLN A 182 1.71 -5.43 -10.15
N THR A 183 2.62 -6.35 -9.79
CA THR A 183 3.49 -6.22 -8.62
C THR A 183 4.42 -5.02 -8.75
N ILE A 184 5.04 -4.83 -9.92
CA ILE A 184 5.92 -3.69 -10.22
C ILE A 184 5.14 -2.38 -10.12
N CYS A 185 3.95 -2.29 -10.73
CA CYS A 185 3.13 -1.09 -10.70
C CYS A 185 2.80 -0.67 -9.27
N SER A 186 2.42 -1.62 -8.42
CA SER A 186 2.13 -1.32 -7.01
C SER A 186 3.34 -0.83 -6.22
N CYS A 187 4.49 -1.50 -6.40
CA CYS A 187 5.71 -1.12 -5.69
C CYS A 187 6.23 0.24 -6.17
N LEU A 188 6.20 0.47 -7.48
CA LEU A 188 6.61 1.73 -8.09
C LEU A 188 5.70 2.88 -7.65
N ALA A 189 4.38 2.71 -7.67
CA ALA A 189 3.44 3.70 -7.17
C ALA A 189 3.69 4.04 -5.70
N GLY A 190 3.93 3.03 -4.86
CA GLY A 190 4.21 3.20 -3.44
C GLY A 190 5.48 3.99 -3.15
N VAL A 191 6.60 3.57 -3.74
CA VAL A 191 7.91 4.20 -3.52
C VAL A 191 7.97 5.59 -4.18
N TYR A 192 7.38 5.75 -5.36
CA TYR A 192 7.34 7.04 -6.04
C TYR A 192 6.45 8.05 -5.30
N ASN A 193 5.33 7.61 -4.70
CA ASN A 193 4.53 8.45 -3.81
C ASN A 193 5.36 8.94 -2.60
N GLU A 194 6.14 8.07 -1.97
CA GLU A 194 7.07 8.48 -0.92
C GLU A 194 8.08 9.53 -1.40
N TYR A 195 8.63 9.33 -2.60
CA TYR A 195 9.58 10.26 -3.21
C TYR A 195 8.95 11.63 -3.46
N LEU A 196 7.72 11.69 -3.98
CA LEU A 196 7.00 12.96 -4.14
C LEU A 196 6.74 13.64 -2.80
N LEU A 197 6.29 12.89 -1.79
CA LEU A 197 6.03 13.41 -0.45
C LEU A 197 7.28 14.01 0.23
N LYS A 198 8.47 13.47 -0.04
CA LYS A 198 9.71 13.84 0.66
C LYS A 198 10.65 14.75 -0.09
N GLU A 199 10.73 14.63 -1.42
CA GLU A 199 11.68 15.39 -2.23
C GLU A 199 10.96 16.49 -3.01
N GLN A 200 10.18 16.13 -4.03
CA GLN A 200 9.56 17.12 -4.95
C GLN A 200 8.50 18.00 -4.26
N GLY A 201 7.73 17.40 -3.35
CA GLY A 201 6.69 18.07 -2.56
C GLY A 201 7.12 18.40 -1.13
N ALA A 202 8.43 18.42 -0.82
CA ALA A 202 8.91 18.65 0.55
C ALA A 202 8.31 19.92 1.19
N ASN A 203 8.17 20.98 0.39
CA ASN A 203 7.69 22.31 0.80
C ASN A 203 6.17 22.49 0.71
N ILE A 204 5.44 21.48 0.25
CA ILE A 204 3.98 21.52 0.08
C ILE A 204 3.34 20.77 1.24
N ASN A 205 2.22 21.31 1.76
CA ASN A 205 1.44 20.62 2.77
C ASN A 205 1.06 19.21 2.31
N MET A 206 1.23 18.21 3.18
CA MET A 206 0.95 16.81 2.88
C MET A 206 -0.50 16.60 2.42
N PHE A 207 -1.46 17.32 3.01
CA PHE A 207 -2.87 17.19 2.64
C PHE A 207 -3.16 17.72 1.24
N VAL A 208 -2.43 18.74 0.77
CA VAL A 208 -2.53 19.22 -0.61
C VAL A 208 -1.96 18.19 -1.59
N GLN A 209 -0.89 17.52 -1.21
CA GLN A 209 -0.34 16.42 -2.00
C GLN A 209 -1.28 15.21 -2.06
N ASN A 210 -1.97 14.90 -0.97
CA ASN A 210 -3.04 13.90 -0.96
C ASN A 210 -4.19 14.32 -1.90
N VAL A 211 -4.59 15.59 -1.88
CA VAL A 211 -5.60 16.13 -2.82
C VAL A 211 -5.15 15.93 -4.26
N PHE A 212 -3.89 16.17 -4.60
CA PHE A 212 -3.36 15.90 -5.95
C PHE A 212 -3.52 14.44 -6.35
N MET A 213 -3.08 13.52 -5.48
CA MET A 213 -3.16 12.09 -5.73
C MET A 213 -4.61 11.61 -5.89
N TYR A 214 -5.55 12.08 -5.04
CA TYR A 214 -6.93 11.61 -5.09
C TYR A 214 -7.72 12.19 -6.26
N ILE A 215 -7.46 13.45 -6.67
CA ILE A 215 -8.03 14.02 -7.90
C ILE A 215 -7.58 13.21 -9.11
N ASP A 216 -6.28 12.94 -9.23
CA ASP A 216 -5.73 12.17 -10.34
C ASP A 216 -6.21 10.71 -10.33
N SER A 217 -6.40 10.12 -9.15
CA SER A 217 -6.96 8.77 -9.01
C SER A 217 -8.42 8.69 -9.49
N ILE A 218 -9.26 9.65 -9.10
CA ILE A 218 -10.65 9.74 -9.57
C ILE A 218 -10.66 9.89 -11.09
N PHE A 219 -9.84 10.79 -11.63
CA PHE A 219 -9.74 11.01 -13.08
C PHE A 219 -9.30 9.74 -13.83
N CYS A 220 -8.30 9.03 -13.32
CA CYS A 220 -7.82 7.78 -13.92
C CYS A 220 -8.89 6.68 -13.92
N ASN A 221 -9.64 6.54 -12.81
CA ASN A 221 -10.73 5.57 -12.73
C ASN A 221 -11.89 5.92 -13.68
N LEU A 222 -12.21 7.21 -13.84
CA LEU A 222 -13.22 7.68 -14.80
C LEU A 222 -12.81 7.39 -16.25
N ILE A 223 -11.52 7.54 -16.60
CA ILE A 223 -11.01 7.17 -17.93
C ILE A 223 -11.18 5.67 -18.17
N VAL A 224 -10.76 4.84 -17.22
CA VAL A 224 -10.91 3.38 -17.36
C VAL A 224 -12.38 3.02 -17.55
N PHE A 225 -13.26 3.63 -16.77
CA PHE A 225 -14.71 3.44 -16.94
C PHE A 225 -15.19 3.86 -18.33
N ALA A 226 -14.80 5.03 -18.83
CA ALA A 226 -15.16 5.50 -20.16
C ALA A 226 -14.66 4.57 -21.28
N VAL A 227 -13.45 4.04 -21.16
CA VAL A 227 -12.89 3.06 -22.11
C VAL A 227 -13.70 1.76 -22.10
N LEU A 228 -14.01 1.23 -20.93
CA LEU A 228 -14.86 0.04 -20.81
C LEU A 228 -16.27 0.28 -21.37
N TYR A 229 -16.84 1.45 -21.11
CA TYR A 229 -18.14 1.86 -21.65
C TYR A 229 -18.18 1.82 -23.17
N ILE A 230 -17.14 2.36 -23.83
CA ILE A 230 -17.01 2.38 -25.29
C ILE A 230 -16.77 0.97 -25.85
N SER A 231 -16.01 0.14 -25.13
CA SER A 231 -15.63 -1.19 -25.61
C SER A 231 -16.77 -2.21 -25.60
N ASP A 232 -17.72 -2.12 -24.67
CA ASP A 232 -18.66 -3.22 -24.44
C ASP A 232 -20.06 -3.02 -25.06
N ASN A 233 -20.42 -1.84 -25.60
CA ASN A 233 -21.76 -1.52 -26.16
C ASN A 233 -22.99 -1.93 -25.31
N SER A 234 -22.79 -2.46 -24.10
CA SER A 234 -23.78 -3.15 -23.26
C SER A 234 -23.50 -2.87 -21.78
N THR A 235 -23.18 -1.61 -21.47
CA THR A 235 -22.89 -1.15 -20.11
C THR A 235 -24.10 -0.51 -19.43
N SER A 236 -25.30 -1.01 -19.71
CA SER A 236 -26.44 -0.73 -18.84
C SER A 236 -26.26 -1.36 -17.45
N ASP A 237 -25.55 -2.48 -17.32
CA ASP A 237 -25.57 -3.26 -16.08
C ASP A 237 -24.61 -2.80 -14.97
N MET A 238 -23.54 -2.05 -15.27
CA MET A 238 -22.55 -1.68 -14.23
C MET A 238 -23.02 -0.58 -13.27
N PHE A 239 -23.89 0.33 -13.70
CA PHE A 239 -24.47 1.38 -12.86
C PHE A 239 -26.01 1.35 -12.80
N ASN A 240 -26.72 0.85 -13.82
CA ASN A 240 -28.20 0.84 -13.75
C ASN A 240 -28.76 -0.24 -12.81
N ASN A 241 -27.99 -1.28 -12.50
CA ASN A 241 -28.37 -2.32 -11.52
C ASN A 241 -27.75 -2.10 -10.13
N VAL A 242 -27.10 -0.96 -9.89
CA VAL A 242 -26.50 -0.67 -8.59
C VAL A 242 -27.44 0.24 -7.83
N ASP A 243 -28.28 -0.37 -6.99
CA ASP A 243 -29.08 0.37 -6.02
C ASP A 243 -28.16 1.25 -5.16
N PRO A 244 -28.29 2.59 -5.19
CA PRO A 244 -27.48 3.49 -4.38
C PRO A 244 -27.63 3.23 -2.87
N SER A 245 -28.70 2.54 -2.47
CA SER A 245 -28.95 2.10 -1.10
C SER A 245 -27.87 1.16 -0.56
N ILE A 246 -27.17 0.42 -1.43
CA ILE A 246 -26.06 -0.47 -1.04
C ILE A 246 -24.91 0.33 -0.39
N LEU A 247 -24.67 1.57 -0.84
CA LEU A 247 -23.63 2.45 -0.28
C LEU A 247 -23.99 3.01 1.09
N LEU A 248 -25.30 3.10 1.38
CA LEU A 248 -25.82 3.55 2.66
C LEU A 248 -25.91 2.43 3.69
N GLN A 249 -25.61 1.18 3.30
CA GLN A 249 -25.54 0.09 4.25
C GLN A 249 -24.47 0.38 5.32
N PRO A 250 -24.79 0.25 6.62
CA PRO A 250 -23.85 0.54 7.70
C PRO A 250 -22.51 -0.20 7.56
N LYS A 251 -22.54 -1.45 7.05
CA LYS A 251 -21.34 -2.25 6.81
C LYS A 251 -20.39 -1.60 5.80
N VAL A 252 -20.94 -1.16 4.67
CA VAL A 252 -20.18 -0.54 3.57
C VAL A 252 -19.63 0.82 4.01
N ILE A 253 -20.41 1.60 4.76
CA ILE A 253 -19.95 2.88 5.34
C ILE A 253 -18.74 2.66 6.25
N ILE A 254 -18.80 1.67 7.16
CA ILE A 254 -17.68 1.37 8.07
C ILE A 254 -16.42 0.99 7.28
N ILE A 255 -16.56 0.16 6.24
CA ILE A 255 -15.45 -0.21 5.35
C ILE A 255 -14.86 1.02 4.66
N MET A 256 -15.71 1.89 4.11
CA MET A 256 -15.26 3.10 3.42
C MET A 256 -14.53 4.04 4.38
N LEU A 257 -15.08 4.29 5.57
CA LEU A 257 -14.45 5.14 6.59
C LEU A 257 -13.10 4.59 7.05
N ASN A 258 -13.00 3.28 7.29
CA ASN A 258 -11.75 2.65 7.69
C ASN A 258 -10.71 2.73 6.55
N ASN A 259 -11.11 2.49 5.29
CA ASN A 259 -10.22 2.65 4.13
C ASN A 259 -9.80 4.11 3.90
N THR A 260 -10.66 5.08 4.20
CA THR A 260 -10.30 6.50 4.18
C THR A 260 -9.24 6.80 5.24
N ALA A 261 -9.43 6.32 6.48
CA ALA A 261 -8.44 6.44 7.54
C ALA A 261 -7.09 5.79 7.17
N ILE A 262 -7.13 4.60 6.56
CA ILE A 262 -5.97 3.90 6.00
C ILE A 262 -5.23 4.76 4.96
N GLY A 263 -5.97 5.42 4.07
CA GLY A 263 -5.39 6.32 3.07
C GLY A 263 -4.61 7.47 3.72
N ILE A 264 -5.22 8.15 4.69
CA ILE A 264 -4.62 9.28 5.38
C ILE A 264 -3.40 8.85 6.22
N ILE A 265 -3.52 7.78 7.02
CA ILE A 265 -2.40 7.29 7.84
C ILE A 265 -1.24 6.80 6.95
N THR A 266 -1.51 6.25 5.76
CA THR A 266 -0.47 5.82 4.83
C THR A 266 0.38 7.00 4.36
N SER A 267 -0.23 8.16 4.09
CA SER A 267 0.53 9.38 3.75
C SER A 267 1.40 9.85 4.91
N PHE A 268 0.88 9.82 6.15
CA PHE A 268 1.66 10.15 7.35
C PHE A 268 2.81 9.16 7.56
N PHE A 269 2.56 7.88 7.31
CA PHE A 269 3.54 6.81 7.38
C PHE A 269 4.65 7.07 6.37
N LEU A 270 4.31 7.29 5.10
CA LEU A 270 5.32 7.51 4.07
C LEU A 270 6.10 8.82 4.29
N LYS A 271 5.46 9.88 4.79
CA LYS A 271 6.13 11.16 5.11
C LYS A 271 7.17 11.00 6.23
N ASN A 272 6.87 10.23 7.28
CA ASN A 272 7.71 10.14 8.49
C ASN A 272 8.61 8.90 8.56
N LEU A 273 8.25 7.83 7.87
CA LEU A 273 8.94 6.53 7.88
C LEU A 273 9.50 6.24 6.49
N ASN A 274 9.32 5.04 5.91
CA ASN A 274 9.72 4.75 4.54
C ASN A 274 8.92 3.55 3.99
N SER A 275 8.95 3.35 2.67
CA SER A 275 8.18 2.30 1.99
C SER A 275 8.64 0.89 2.36
N ILE A 276 9.89 0.71 2.77
CA ILE A 276 10.41 -0.58 3.24
C ILE A 276 9.80 -0.91 4.60
N LEU A 277 9.80 0.03 5.54
CA LEU A 277 9.18 -0.17 6.84
C LEU A 277 7.66 -0.39 6.71
N LYS A 278 7.03 0.15 5.66
CA LYS A 278 5.64 -0.15 5.31
C LYS A 278 5.45 -1.63 4.96
N THR A 279 6.37 -2.25 4.20
CA THR A 279 6.26 -3.68 3.88
C THR A 279 6.44 -4.56 5.12
N PHE A 280 7.33 -4.18 6.04
CA PHE A 280 7.44 -4.84 7.35
C PHE A 280 6.16 -4.67 8.18
N ALA A 281 5.55 -3.48 8.20
CA ALA A 281 4.30 -3.22 8.89
C ALA A 281 3.15 -4.09 8.35
N SER A 282 3.01 -4.18 7.02
CA SER A 282 2.00 -5.04 6.38
C SER A 282 2.22 -6.53 6.67
N ALA A 283 3.47 -7.00 6.70
CA ALA A 283 3.78 -8.38 7.05
C ALA A 283 3.42 -8.70 8.52
N LEU A 284 3.72 -7.78 9.45
CA LEU A 284 3.33 -7.90 10.85
C LEU A 284 1.81 -7.87 11.02
N GLU A 285 1.13 -6.94 10.36
CA GLU A 285 -0.34 -6.87 10.35
C GLU A 285 -0.96 -8.20 9.94
N LEU A 286 -0.48 -8.81 8.86
CA LEU A 286 -0.93 -10.10 8.37
C LEU A 286 -0.76 -11.25 9.40
N VAL A 287 0.24 -11.16 10.28
CA VAL A 287 0.43 -12.05 11.43
C VAL A 287 -0.59 -11.76 12.54
N PHE A 288 -0.74 -10.50 12.94
CA PHE A 288 -1.68 -10.10 14.00
C PHE A 288 -3.13 -10.42 13.63
N THR A 289 -3.52 -10.19 12.37
CA THR A 289 -4.85 -10.55 11.85
C THR A 289 -5.11 -12.04 11.99
N ALA A 290 -4.11 -12.90 11.72
CA ALA A 290 -4.27 -14.35 11.90
C ALA A 290 -4.50 -14.74 13.37
N VAL A 291 -3.74 -14.16 14.29
CA VAL A 291 -3.89 -14.40 15.74
C VAL A 291 -5.25 -13.93 16.24
N LEU A 292 -5.70 -12.73 15.84
CA LEU A 292 -7.01 -12.21 16.23
C LEU A 292 -8.16 -13.01 15.62
N CYS A 293 -8.03 -13.45 14.37
CA CYS A 293 -9.03 -14.31 13.75
C CYS A 293 -9.18 -15.66 14.47
N TRP A 294 -8.08 -16.23 14.98
CA TRP A 294 -8.15 -17.41 15.84
C TRP A 294 -8.88 -17.11 17.16
N LEU A 295 -8.59 -15.99 17.81
CA LEU A 295 -9.22 -15.62 19.08
C LEU A 295 -10.72 -15.30 18.94
N ILE A 296 -11.12 -14.59 17.88
CA ILE A 296 -12.49 -14.08 17.70
C ILE A 296 -13.38 -15.09 16.98
N PHE A 297 -12.86 -15.74 15.94
CA PHE A 297 -13.64 -16.61 15.06
C PHE A 297 -13.33 -18.10 15.24
N SER A 298 -12.42 -18.46 16.15
CA SER A 298 -11.99 -19.86 16.38
C SER A 298 -11.43 -20.54 15.12
N ILE A 299 -10.86 -19.76 14.18
CA ILE A 299 -10.22 -20.29 12.97
C ILE A 299 -8.89 -20.94 13.35
N PRO A 300 -8.65 -22.23 13.06
CA PRO A 300 -7.47 -22.95 13.54
C PRO A 300 -6.17 -22.36 12.99
N ILE A 301 -5.18 -22.17 13.87
CA ILE A 301 -3.83 -21.77 13.49
C ILE A 301 -3.08 -22.99 12.97
N LEU A 302 -2.76 -22.98 11.68
CA LEU A 302 -1.99 -24.03 11.02
C LEU A 302 -0.49 -23.91 11.35
N VAL A 303 0.25 -25.02 11.23
CA VAL A 303 1.72 -25.06 11.41
C VAL A 303 2.42 -24.03 10.52
N ASN A 304 1.93 -23.83 9.29
CA ASN A 304 2.44 -22.83 8.35
C ASN A 304 2.33 -21.41 8.88
N THR A 305 1.24 -21.12 9.60
CA THR A 305 1.05 -19.81 10.23
C THR A 305 2.09 -19.62 11.34
N VAL A 306 2.37 -20.65 12.15
CA VAL A 306 3.41 -20.58 13.20
C VAL A 306 4.82 -20.37 12.59
N ILE A 307 5.16 -21.09 11.52
CA ILE A 307 6.43 -20.91 10.81
C ILE A 307 6.52 -19.50 10.21
N SER A 308 5.44 -19.02 9.58
CA SER A 308 5.36 -17.66 9.04
C SER A 308 5.62 -16.61 10.12
N ILE A 309 4.95 -16.73 11.28
CA ILE A 309 5.09 -15.81 12.41
C ILE A 309 6.55 -15.74 12.89
N THR A 310 7.20 -16.90 13.03
CA THR A 310 8.60 -16.94 13.50
C THR A 310 9.56 -16.32 12.49
N MET A 311 9.40 -16.61 11.20
CA MET A 311 10.21 -16.02 10.12
C MET A 311 10.01 -14.49 10.00
N VAL A 312 8.75 -14.02 10.00
CA VAL A 312 8.43 -12.59 9.93
C VAL A 312 8.99 -11.86 11.15
N SER A 313 8.84 -12.42 12.35
CA SER A 313 9.39 -11.84 13.58
C SER A 313 10.92 -11.74 13.53
N TYR A 314 11.59 -12.80 13.07
CA TYR A 314 13.05 -12.79 12.91
C TYR A 314 13.50 -11.75 11.87
N ALA A 315 12.81 -11.65 10.73
CA ALA A 315 13.10 -10.64 9.70
C ALA A 315 12.98 -9.21 10.25
N VAL A 316 11.93 -8.92 11.04
CA VAL A 316 11.74 -7.62 11.68
C VAL A 316 12.87 -7.30 12.65
N ILE A 317 13.25 -8.26 13.52
CA ILE A 317 14.36 -8.08 14.46
C ILE A 317 15.66 -7.79 13.69
N LEU A 318 15.95 -8.57 12.65
CA LEU A 318 17.14 -8.38 11.85
C LEU A 318 17.18 -7.01 11.14
N TYR A 319 16.05 -6.58 10.57
CA TYR A 319 15.94 -5.25 9.95
C TYR A 319 16.12 -4.12 10.97
N SER A 320 15.52 -4.26 12.17
CA SER A 320 15.58 -3.25 13.23
C SER A 320 16.99 -2.99 13.79
N GLN A 321 17.93 -3.91 13.56
CA GLN A 321 19.34 -3.72 13.91
C GLN A 321 20.09 -2.82 12.93
N ASN A 322 19.60 -2.67 11.70
CA ASN A 322 20.20 -1.81 10.68
C ASN A 322 19.11 -1.25 9.73
N PRO A 323 18.21 -0.38 10.24
CA PRO A 323 17.11 0.14 9.45
C PRO A 323 17.60 1.11 8.36
N VAL A 324 16.80 1.26 7.31
CA VAL A 324 17.13 2.16 6.21
C VAL A 324 16.76 3.60 6.61
N GLN A 325 17.75 4.47 6.70
CA GLN A 325 17.49 5.88 6.99
C GLN A 325 17.19 6.65 5.71
N ASN A 326 15.97 7.21 5.63
CA ASN A 326 15.56 8.07 4.51
C ASN A 326 15.56 9.58 4.83
N THR A 327 15.80 9.95 6.07
CA THR A 327 15.97 11.34 6.49
C THR A 327 17.28 11.91 5.97
N ARG A 328 17.21 13.06 5.29
CA ARG A 328 18.41 13.87 5.02
C ARG A 328 19.09 14.15 6.36
N THR A 329 20.27 13.59 6.57
CA THR A 329 21.24 14.17 7.50
C THR A 329 21.40 15.62 7.04
N LYS A 330 21.03 16.59 7.89
CA LYS A 330 21.24 18.02 7.66
C LYS A 330 22.73 18.41 7.60
N ASP A 331 23.64 17.43 7.58
CA ASP A 331 25.08 17.61 7.60
C ASP A 331 25.67 17.36 6.21
N ARG A 332 25.35 18.23 5.25
CA ARG A 332 26.40 18.67 4.33
C ARG A 332 26.82 20.04 4.82
N PRO A 333 28.05 20.21 5.34
CA PRO A 333 28.56 21.56 5.50
C PRO A 333 28.50 22.21 4.11
N LEU A 334 27.82 23.35 4.03
CA LEU A 334 27.90 24.24 2.89
C LEU A 334 29.39 24.43 2.62
N LEU A 335 29.87 23.89 1.49
CA LEU A 335 31.14 24.31 0.94
C LEU A 335 31.07 25.82 0.86
N LYS A 336 31.80 26.49 1.76
CA LYS A 336 32.14 27.90 1.60
C LYS A 336 32.77 27.98 0.22
N VAL A 337 32.02 28.53 -0.71
CA VAL A 337 32.60 29.06 -1.93
C VAL A 337 33.40 30.25 -1.44
N ASP A 338 34.67 30.02 -1.15
CA ASP A 338 35.61 31.09 -0.90
C ASP A 338 35.57 31.99 -2.14
N SER A 339 35.15 33.23 -1.90
CA SER A 339 35.28 34.35 -2.80
C SER A 339 36.74 34.46 -3.22
N ILE A 340 37.06 34.05 -4.44
CA ILE A 340 38.30 34.45 -5.09
C ILE A 340 37.95 35.67 -5.94
N VAL A 341 38.59 36.76 -5.52
CA VAL A 341 38.71 38.09 -6.12
C VAL A 341 39.09 38.03 -7.60
#